data_AF-C1D5A3-F1
#
_entry.id   AF-C1D5A3-F1
#
_cell.length_a   1.000
_cell.length_b   1.000
_cell.length_c   1.000
_cell.angle_alpha   90.00
_cell.angle_beta   90.00
_cell.angle_gamma   90.00
#
_symmetry.space_group_name_H-M   'P 1'
#
loop_
_entity.id
_entity.type
_entity.pdbx_description
1 polymer ?
#
loop_
_entity_poly.entity_id
_entity_poly.type
_entity_poly.pdbx_seq_one_letter_code
_entity_poly.pdbx_strand_id
1 'polypeptide(L)'
;MKHIPYCTFSIKMAINAACNSRYLISLLVLSVASGCASLEDFRKMAPEQRARMVCESRPDYLELQRKIRDFEQRITDIDEALRKGIRNYRQCEQVKVYGDRVTTCTTAGNTTQCRESRPERFEKRCVDVLVPVDPRQEKENRKEWMAEKNTLQEQAGNVYGSCYKIVVKMNAEDAYGLY
;
A
#
# COMPACT_ATOMS: atom_id res chain seq x y z
N MET A 1 -21.74 -5.78 -28.80
CA MET A 1 -20.67 -6.41 -27.99
C MET A 1 -20.77 -5.84 -26.58
N LYS A 2 -21.02 -6.69 -25.58
CA LYS A 2 -21.13 -6.32 -24.17
C LYS A 2 -19.71 -6.24 -23.59
N HIS A 3 -19.27 -5.05 -23.18
CA HIS A 3 -18.08 -4.92 -22.34
C HIS A 3 -18.50 -4.83 -20.88
N ILE A 4 -18.20 -5.90 -20.15
CA ILE A 4 -18.14 -5.96 -18.69
C ILE A 4 -16.71 -5.54 -18.33
N PRO A 5 -16.48 -4.55 -17.45
CA PRO A 5 -15.20 -4.41 -16.78
C PRO A 5 -15.25 -5.08 -15.40
N TYR A 6 -14.25 -5.92 -15.20
CA TYR A 6 -13.98 -6.70 -14.01
C TYR A 6 -13.43 -5.81 -12.89
N CYS A 7 -14.02 -5.91 -11.70
CA CYS A 7 -13.36 -5.54 -10.45
C CYS A 7 -13.43 -6.76 -9.52
N THR A 8 -12.43 -7.65 -9.59
CA THR A 8 -12.30 -8.78 -8.66
C THR A 8 -11.44 -8.41 -7.46
N PHE A 9 -12.06 -8.63 -6.29
CA PHE A 9 -11.68 -8.47 -4.89
C PHE A 9 -10.33 -9.04 -4.42
N SER A 10 -9.81 -8.49 -3.30
CA SER A 10 -9.67 -9.26 -2.03
C SER A 10 -9.35 -8.35 -0.84
N ILE A 11 -10.26 -8.25 0.15
CA ILE A 11 -9.95 -7.73 1.50
C ILE A 11 -10.36 -8.80 2.51
N LYS A 12 -9.40 -9.37 3.21
CA LYS A 12 -9.63 -10.02 4.50
C LYS A 12 -9.55 -8.93 5.57
N MET A 13 -10.67 -8.61 6.22
CA MET A 13 -10.65 -7.91 7.50
C MET A 13 -11.37 -8.76 8.55
N ALA A 14 -10.62 -9.11 9.59
CA ALA A 14 -11.11 -9.80 10.77
C ALA A 14 -12.00 -8.85 11.57
N ILE A 15 -13.18 -9.33 11.95
CA ILE A 15 -14.13 -8.66 12.83
C ILE A 15 -13.78 -9.10 14.26
N ASN A 16 -13.28 -8.17 15.09
CA ASN A 16 -13.36 -8.33 16.53
C ASN A 16 -14.47 -7.40 17.05
N ALA A 17 -15.53 -8.03 17.53
CA ALA A 17 -16.68 -7.40 18.17
C ALA A 17 -16.44 -7.22 19.67
N ALA A 18 -16.72 -6.02 20.19
CA ALA A 18 -17.13 -5.75 21.57
C ALA A 18 -17.86 -4.40 21.57
N CYS A 19 -19.19 -4.36 21.57
CA CYS A 19 -20.12 -4.45 22.71
C CYS A 19 -20.50 -3.04 23.26
N ASN A 20 -21.74 -2.66 22.94
CA ASN A 20 -22.68 -1.78 23.67
C ASN A 20 -22.27 -0.37 24.14
N SER A 21 -22.78 0.65 23.43
CA SER A 21 -23.59 1.68 24.10
C SER A 21 -24.53 2.35 23.09
N ARG A 22 -25.81 2.42 23.45
CA ARG A 22 -26.92 2.92 22.63
C ARG A 22 -26.87 4.46 22.60
N TYR A 23 -27.26 5.04 21.47
CA TYR A 23 -27.33 6.48 21.16
C TYR A 23 -26.02 7.14 20.65
N LEU A 24 -25.79 6.98 19.34
CA LEU A 24 -25.51 8.05 18.35
C LEU A 24 -25.00 7.36 17.08
N ILE A 25 -25.89 6.60 16.44
CA ILE A 25 -25.71 6.20 15.04
C ILE A 25 -26.05 7.44 14.20
N SER A 26 -25.17 8.44 14.27
CA SER A 26 -25.11 9.45 13.23
C SER A 26 -24.35 8.79 12.09
N LEU A 27 -25.09 8.53 11.01
CA LEU A 27 -24.62 7.96 9.75
C LEU A 27 -23.33 8.66 9.30
N LEU A 28 -22.18 8.10 9.65
CA LEU A 28 -20.94 8.31 8.92
C LEU A 28 -20.94 7.27 7.81
N VAL A 29 -21.81 7.50 6.82
CA VAL A 29 -21.68 6.93 5.49
C VAL A 29 -20.35 7.49 4.99
N LEU A 30 -19.26 6.76 5.24
CA LEU A 30 -18.09 6.82 4.38
C LEU A 30 -18.59 6.39 3.00
N SER A 31 -19.05 7.37 2.23
CA SER A 31 -19.03 7.32 0.78
C SER A 31 -17.58 7.11 0.40
N VAL A 32 -17.18 5.84 0.32
CA VAL A 32 -16.02 5.41 -0.44
C VAL A 32 -16.39 5.74 -1.88
N ALA A 33 -16.17 6.99 -2.27
CA ALA A 33 -16.25 7.45 -3.64
C ALA A 33 -15.13 6.71 -4.38
N SER A 34 -15.46 5.48 -4.81
CA SER A 34 -14.93 4.90 -6.02
C SER A 34 -15.43 5.83 -7.12
N GLY A 35 -14.63 6.88 -7.36
CA GLY A 35 -15.02 8.05 -8.14
C GLY A 35 -15.06 7.73 -9.61
N CYS A 36 -15.96 6.85 -10.05
CA CYS A 36 -16.38 6.85 -11.44
C CYS A 36 -17.24 8.09 -11.65
N ALA A 37 -16.60 9.23 -11.95
CA ALA A 37 -17.33 10.40 -12.44
C ALA A 37 -18.07 10.01 -13.72
N SER A 38 -19.32 10.43 -13.85
CA SER A 38 -20.14 10.21 -15.04
C SER A 38 -20.00 11.38 -16.01
N LEU A 39 -20.43 11.18 -17.27
CA LEU A 39 -20.50 12.28 -18.24
C LEU A 39 -21.35 13.46 -17.73
N GLU A 40 -22.41 13.17 -16.98
CA GLU A 40 -23.27 14.20 -16.39
C GLU A 40 -22.52 15.03 -15.33
N ASP A 41 -21.58 14.42 -14.61
CA ASP A 41 -20.71 15.15 -13.68
C ASP A 41 -19.74 16.05 -14.44
N PHE A 42 -19.17 15.59 -15.55
CA PHE A 42 -18.30 16.39 -16.43
C PHE A 42 -19.04 17.59 -17.03
N ARG A 43 -20.32 17.45 -17.39
CA ARG A 43 -21.15 18.56 -17.89
C ARG A 43 -21.37 19.65 -16.85
N LYS A 44 -21.41 19.29 -15.56
CA LYS A 44 -21.59 20.21 -14.43
C LYS A 44 -20.28 20.85 -13.97
N MET A 45 -19.14 20.26 -14.29
CA MET A 45 -17.82 20.79 -13.94
C MET A 45 -17.43 21.99 -14.82
N ALA A 46 -16.80 22.97 -14.18
CA ALA A 46 -16.08 24.02 -14.89
C ALA A 46 -14.93 23.41 -15.73
N PRO A 47 -14.50 24.05 -16.84
CA PRO A 47 -13.41 23.54 -17.67
C PRO A 47 -12.13 23.21 -16.90
N GLU A 48 -11.77 24.02 -15.92
CA GLU A 48 -10.59 23.83 -15.06
C GLU A 48 -10.73 22.60 -14.15
N GLN A 49 -11.95 22.35 -13.65
CA GLN A 49 -12.25 21.19 -12.79
C GLN A 49 -12.19 19.89 -13.60
N ARG A 50 -12.74 19.89 -14.82
CA ARG A 50 -12.62 18.76 -15.75
C ARG A 50 -11.16 18.47 -16.07
N ALA A 51 -10.40 19.50 -16.45
CA ALA A 51 -8.99 19.37 -16.79
C ALA A 51 -8.19 18.80 -15.63
N ARG A 52 -8.41 19.28 -14.41
CA ARG A 52 -7.79 18.73 -13.22
C ARG A 52 -8.14 17.25 -13.05
N MET A 53 -9.42 16.89 -13.12
CA MET A 53 -9.88 15.51 -12.92
C MET A 53 -9.25 14.53 -13.92
N VAL A 54 -9.23 14.89 -15.21
CA VAL A 54 -8.59 14.07 -16.27
C VAL A 54 -7.09 13.99 -16.06
N CYS A 55 -6.43 15.12 -15.80
CA CYS A 55 -4.97 15.13 -15.73
C CYS A 55 -4.42 14.48 -14.46
N GLU A 56 -5.15 14.54 -13.34
CA GLU A 56 -4.81 13.82 -12.11
C GLU A 56 -5.13 12.31 -12.21
N SER A 57 -6.03 11.87 -13.08
CA SER A 57 -6.36 10.45 -13.28
C SER A 57 -5.41 9.73 -14.23
N ARG A 58 -4.57 10.45 -14.97
CA ARG A 58 -3.64 9.87 -15.93
C ARG A 58 -2.67 8.86 -15.25
N PRO A 59 -2.49 7.65 -15.81
CA PRO A 59 -1.64 6.61 -15.21
C PRO A 59 -0.18 7.04 -15.00
N ASP A 60 0.40 7.78 -15.95
CA ASP A 60 1.78 8.27 -15.88
C ASP A 60 1.96 9.36 -14.80
N TYR A 61 0.97 10.24 -14.64
CA TYR A 61 0.95 11.19 -13.52
C TYR A 61 0.82 10.48 -12.17
N LEU A 62 -0.10 9.53 -12.04
CA LEU A 62 -0.31 8.75 -10.82
C LEU A 62 0.92 7.94 -10.42
N GLU A 63 1.63 7.37 -11.39
CA GLU A 63 2.88 6.66 -11.14
C GLU A 63 3.96 7.59 -10.57
N LEU A 64 4.14 8.77 -11.16
CA LEU A 64 5.07 9.78 -10.66
C LEU A 64 4.69 10.23 -9.25
N GLN A 65 3.41 10.49 -8.99
CA GLN A 65 2.92 10.86 -7.67
C GLN A 65 3.16 9.77 -6.62
N ARG A 66 3.05 8.49 -6.99
CA ARG A 66 3.41 7.37 -6.11
C ARG A 66 4.91 7.39 -5.78
N LYS A 67 5.78 7.55 -6.78
CA LYS A 67 7.23 7.62 -6.57
C LYS A 67 7.62 8.81 -5.68
N ILE A 68 7.00 9.98 -5.88
CA ILE A 68 7.21 11.17 -5.03
C ILE A 68 6.89 10.84 -3.56
N ARG A 69 5.72 10.26 -3.28
CA ARG A 69 5.33 9.86 -1.92
C ARG A 69 6.29 8.84 -1.30
N ASP A 70 6.76 7.87 -2.10
CA ASP A 70 7.75 6.89 -1.64
C ASP A 70 9.05 7.59 -1.20
N PHE A 71 9.54 8.59 -1.95
CA PHE A 71 10.70 9.37 -1.56
C PHE A 71 10.44 10.28 -0.36
N GLU A 72 9.25 10.88 -0.23
CA GLU A 72 8.87 11.67 0.95
C GLU A 72 8.87 10.84 2.24
N GLN A 73 8.34 9.62 2.16
CA GLN A 73 8.38 8.69 3.28
C GLN A 73 9.82 8.32 3.64
N ARG A 74 10.63 7.96 2.65
CA ARG A 74 12.05 7.63 2.85
C ARG A 74 12.85 8.77 3.48
N ILE A 75 12.62 10.02 3.04
CA ILE A 75 13.26 11.21 3.63
C ILE A 75 12.80 11.40 5.08
N THR A 76 11.51 11.21 5.36
CA THR A 76 10.95 11.29 6.71
C THR A 76 11.57 10.22 7.63
N ASP A 77 11.73 9.00 7.13
CA ASP A 77 12.36 7.89 7.86
C ASP A 77 13.84 8.17 8.16
N ILE A 78 14.55 8.85 7.26
CA ILE A 78 15.92 9.31 7.51
C ILE A 78 15.93 10.41 8.58
N ASP A 79 15.07 11.41 8.45
CA ASP A 79 15.03 12.54 9.38
C ASP A 79 14.70 12.07 10.80
N GLU A 80 13.82 11.07 10.92
CA GLU A 80 13.55 10.43 12.20
C GLU A 80 14.74 9.61 12.73
N ALA A 81 15.41 8.84 11.87
CA ALA A 81 16.59 8.05 12.23
C ALA A 81 17.75 8.95 12.71
N LEU A 82 18.02 10.05 12.00
CA LEU A 82 19.01 11.05 12.37
C LEU A 82 18.68 11.71 13.71
N ARG A 83 17.39 12.02 13.97
CA ARG A 83 16.94 12.58 15.24
C ARG A 83 17.13 11.62 16.41
N LYS A 84 16.88 10.32 16.20
CA LYS A 84 17.00 9.28 17.24
C LYS A 84 18.43 8.76 17.42
N GLY A 85 19.27 8.88 16.39
CA GLY A 85 20.60 8.26 16.33
C GLY A 85 20.60 6.74 16.15
N ILE A 86 19.42 6.13 16.01
CA ILE A 86 19.21 4.68 15.87
C ILE A 86 18.11 4.37 14.85
N ARG A 87 18.23 3.22 14.19
CA ARG A 87 17.18 2.61 13.37
C ARG A 87 16.71 1.31 13.99
N ASN A 88 15.39 1.06 13.94
CA ASN A 88 14.84 -0.24 14.27
C ASN A 88 14.79 -1.09 12.99
N TYR A 89 15.48 -2.23 13.01
CA TYR A 89 15.46 -3.22 11.95
C TYR A 89 14.82 -4.50 12.46
N ARG A 90 13.75 -4.96 11.80
CA ARG A 90 13.08 -6.20 12.15
C ARG A 90 13.76 -7.37 11.47
N GLN A 91 14.56 -8.11 12.22
CA GLN A 91 15.21 -9.33 11.75
C GLN A 91 14.27 -10.52 11.99
N CYS A 92 14.00 -11.30 10.95
CA CYS A 92 13.17 -12.50 11.05
C CYS A 92 13.94 -13.74 10.60
N GLU A 93 13.81 -14.82 11.36
CA GLU A 93 14.40 -16.13 11.06
C GLU A 93 13.32 -17.22 11.07
N GLN A 94 13.53 -18.26 10.27
CA GLN A 94 12.74 -19.48 10.35
C GLN A 94 13.37 -20.41 11.37
N VAL A 95 12.66 -20.65 12.46
CA VAL A 95 13.11 -21.53 13.52
C VAL A 95 12.35 -22.84 13.42
N LYS A 96 13.09 -23.94 13.38
CA LYS A 96 12.52 -25.28 13.44
C LYS A 96 11.96 -25.51 14.84
N VAL A 97 10.69 -25.83 14.94
CA VAL A 97 10.03 -26.18 16.20
C VAL A 97 9.39 -27.57 16.08
N TYR A 98 9.43 -28.30 17.19
CA TYR A 98 8.85 -29.63 17.27
C TYR A 98 7.46 -29.55 17.87
N GLY A 99 6.49 -30.22 17.24
CA GLY A 99 5.15 -30.40 17.80
C GLY A 99 5.13 -31.44 18.93
N ASP A 100 3.93 -31.74 19.40
CA ASP A 100 3.72 -32.71 20.47
C ASP A 100 4.17 -34.12 20.07
N ARG A 101 4.52 -34.92 21.07
CA ARG A 101 4.94 -36.31 20.88
C ARG A 101 3.75 -37.12 20.36
N VAL A 102 3.91 -37.74 19.20
CA VAL A 102 2.94 -38.66 18.62
C VAL A 102 3.48 -40.07 18.75
N THR A 103 2.71 -40.94 19.38
CA THR A 103 3.03 -42.38 19.48
C THR A 103 2.14 -43.13 18.49
N THR A 104 2.75 -43.82 17.54
CA THR A 104 2.06 -44.66 16.57
C THR A 104 2.43 -46.12 16.84
N CYS A 105 1.43 -46.93 17.21
CA CYS A 105 1.64 -48.35 17.46
C CYS A 105 1.05 -49.19 16.31
N THR A 106 1.83 -50.14 15.82
CA THR A 106 1.42 -51.10 14.78
C THR A 106 1.50 -52.50 15.37
N THR A 107 0.44 -53.29 15.22
CA THR A 107 0.39 -54.67 15.70
C THR A 107 0.37 -55.61 14.50
N ALA A 108 1.28 -56.60 14.50
CA ALA A 108 1.34 -57.65 13.49
C ALA A 108 1.43 -59.01 14.20
N GLY A 109 0.39 -59.84 14.04
CA GLY A 109 0.25 -61.08 14.81
C GLY A 109 0.13 -60.79 16.31
N ASN A 110 1.01 -61.40 17.12
CA ASN A 110 1.05 -61.21 18.59
C ASN A 110 2.00 -60.10 19.04
N THR A 111 2.61 -59.36 18.10
CA THR A 111 3.66 -58.38 18.42
C THR A 111 3.17 -56.97 18.13
N THR A 112 3.18 -56.11 19.13
CA THR A 112 2.93 -54.67 18.98
C THR A 112 4.25 -53.92 19.03
N GLN A 113 4.52 -53.09 18.02
CA GLN A 113 5.62 -52.13 18.02
C GLN A 113 5.06 -50.71 18.02
N CYS A 114 5.52 -49.90 18.97
CA CYS A 114 5.23 -48.48 19.00
C CYS A 114 6.46 -47.69 18.54
N ARG A 115 6.23 -46.71 17.66
CA ARG A 115 7.20 -45.70 17.27
C ARG A 115 6.72 -44.34 17.73
N GLU A 116 7.67 -43.55 18.19
CA GLU A 116 7.41 -42.19 18.61
C GLU A 116 8.07 -41.23 17.65
N SER A 117 7.33 -40.21 17.26
CA SER A 117 7.84 -39.13 16.43
C SER A 117 7.33 -37.79 16.97
N ARG A 118 8.04 -36.73 16.60
CA ARG A 118 7.55 -35.36 16.79
C ARG A 118 7.47 -34.73 15.41
N PRO A 119 6.29 -34.25 14.99
CA PRO A 119 6.18 -33.56 13.72
C PRO A 119 6.99 -32.26 13.77
N GLU A 120 7.76 -32.01 12.72
CA GLU A 120 8.58 -30.82 12.58
C GLU A 120 7.77 -29.75 11.86
N ARG A 121 7.82 -28.51 12.37
CA ARG A 121 7.23 -27.34 11.71
C ARG A 121 8.19 -26.17 11.80
N PHE A 122 8.10 -25.24 10.86
CA PHE A 122 8.90 -24.01 10.88
C PHE A 122 8.03 -22.85 11.32
N GLU A 123 8.50 -22.10 12.31
CA GLU A 123 7.88 -20.86 12.75
C GLU A 123 8.76 -19.68 12.37
N LYS A 124 8.14 -18.62 11.86
CA LYS A 124 8.83 -17.34 11.64
C LYS A 124 8.91 -16.59 12.97
N ARG A 125 10.11 -16.42 13.52
CA ARG A 125 10.37 -15.57 14.68
C ARG A 125 11.04 -14.29 14.23
N CYS A 126 10.56 -13.15 14.73
CA CYS A 126 11.14 -11.85 14.43
C CYS A 126 11.53 -11.14 15.72
N VAL A 127 12.68 -10.48 15.70
CA VAL A 127 13.15 -9.60 16.76
C VAL A 127 13.45 -8.23 16.17
N ASP A 128 13.19 -7.19 16.97
CA ASP A 128 13.53 -5.82 16.63
C ASP A 128 14.95 -5.53 17.11
N VAL A 129 15.82 -5.12 16.19
CA VAL A 129 17.23 -4.84 16.44
C VAL A 129 17.46 -3.35 16.27
N LEU A 130 18.01 -2.70 17.30
CA LEU A 130 18.40 -1.30 17.24
C LEU A 130 19.81 -1.18 16.68
N VAL A 131 19.96 -0.50 15.56
CA VAL A 131 21.24 -0.29 14.88
C VAL A 131 21.61 1.19 14.96
N PRO A 132 22.83 1.54 15.42
CA PRO A 132 23.31 2.91 15.36
C PRO A 132 23.31 3.44 13.93
N VAL A 133 22.89 4.69 13.77
CA VAL A 133 22.89 5.36 12.48
C VAL A 133 24.27 5.95 12.19
N ASP A 134 24.77 5.81 10.97
CA ASP A 134 25.89 6.63 10.46
C ASP A 134 25.34 7.99 9.96
N PRO A 135 25.56 9.09 10.70
CA PRO A 135 24.96 10.37 10.34
C PRO A 135 25.48 10.95 9.02
N ARG A 136 26.69 10.54 8.58
CA ARG A 136 27.24 10.99 7.30
C ARG A 136 26.52 10.31 6.16
N GLN A 137 26.41 8.99 6.21
CA GLN A 137 25.74 8.21 5.18
C GLN A 137 24.25 8.60 5.05
N GLU A 138 23.54 8.80 6.16
CA GLU A 138 22.14 9.22 6.10
C GLU A 138 21.95 10.61 5.49
N LYS A 139 22.84 11.56 5.76
CA LYS A 139 22.78 12.89 5.16
C LYS A 139 23.04 12.84 3.65
N GLU A 140 23.94 11.96 3.20
CA GLU A 140 24.20 11.72 1.78
C GLU A 140 22.96 11.10 1.10
N ASN A 141 22.40 10.03 1.67
CA ASN A 141 21.17 9.39 1.18
C ASN A 141 20.01 10.39 1.11
N ARG A 142 19.84 11.22 2.15
CA ARG A 142 18.80 12.26 2.18
C ARG A 142 18.96 13.25 1.04
N LYS A 143 20.18 13.69 0.77
CA LYS A 143 20.47 14.64 -0.32
C LYS A 143 20.15 14.03 -1.68
N GLU A 144 20.55 12.79 -1.90
CA GLU A 144 20.27 12.04 -3.14
C GLU A 144 18.77 11.87 -3.36
N TRP A 145 18.04 11.36 -2.37
CA TRP A 145 16.60 11.15 -2.46
C TRP A 145 15.81 12.45 -2.60
N MET A 146 16.32 13.55 -2.04
CA MET A 146 15.73 14.87 -2.26
C MET A 146 15.91 15.35 -3.71
N ALA A 147 17.08 15.13 -4.31
CA ALA A 147 17.32 15.45 -5.72
C ALA A 147 16.44 14.60 -6.65
N GLU A 148 16.30 13.30 -6.36
CA GLU A 148 15.45 12.39 -7.11
C GLU A 148 13.98 12.79 -7.02
N LYS A 149 13.49 13.11 -5.81
CA LYS A 149 12.13 13.61 -5.59
C LYS A 149 11.88 14.89 -6.39
N ASN A 150 12.79 15.85 -6.36
CA ASN A 150 12.64 17.12 -7.08
C ASN A 150 12.55 16.89 -8.59
N THR A 151 13.36 15.97 -9.12
CA THR A 151 13.31 15.56 -10.54
C THR A 151 11.95 14.96 -10.90
N LEU A 152 11.41 14.08 -10.05
CA LEU A 152 10.09 13.49 -10.25
C LEU A 152 8.96 14.54 -10.15
N GLN A 153 9.09 15.53 -9.26
CA GLN A 153 8.13 16.63 -9.16
C GLN A 153 8.10 17.48 -10.42
N GLU A 154 9.25 17.77 -11.02
CA GLU A 154 9.33 18.47 -12.31
C GLU A 154 8.66 17.66 -13.42
N GLN A 155 8.97 16.36 -13.52
CA GLN A 155 8.34 15.47 -14.49
C GLN A 155 6.81 15.41 -14.32
N ALA A 156 6.33 15.30 -13.07
CA ALA A 156 4.89 15.30 -12.78
C ALA A 156 4.24 16.63 -13.19
N GLY A 157 4.92 17.75 -12.93
CA GLY A 157 4.49 19.08 -13.37
C GLY A 157 4.38 19.19 -14.90
N ASN A 158 5.34 18.63 -15.63
CA ASN A 158 5.33 18.62 -17.10
C ASN A 158 4.20 17.75 -17.68
N VAL A 159 4.00 16.54 -17.14
CA VAL A 159 2.89 15.65 -17.53
C VAL A 159 1.54 16.31 -17.25
N TYR A 160 1.37 16.86 -16.05
CA TYR A 160 0.13 17.55 -15.68
C TYR A 160 -0.11 18.79 -16.55
N GLY A 161 0.90 19.64 -16.71
CA GLY A 161 0.79 20.90 -17.45
C GLY A 161 0.50 20.70 -18.94
N SER A 162 1.14 19.71 -19.57
CA SER A 162 0.88 19.35 -20.97
C SER A 162 -0.55 18.83 -21.18
N CYS A 163 -1.03 17.98 -20.27
CA CYS A 163 -2.42 17.53 -20.26
C CYS A 163 -3.39 18.70 -20.06
N TYR A 164 -3.15 19.53 -19.04
CA TYR A 164 -4.06 20.60 -18.64
C TYR A 164 -4.28 21.62 -19.76
N LYS A 165 -3.20 22.01 -20.45
CA LYS A 165 -3.23 22.95 -21.58
C LYS A 165 -4.18 22.51 -22.71
N ILE A 166 -4.33 21.20 -22.88
CA ILE A 166 -5.19 20.58 -23.89
C ILE A 166 -6.62 20.46 -23.35
N VAL A 167 -6.78 19.79 -22.20
CA VAL A 167 -8.11 19.40 -21.68
C VAL A 167 -8.93 20.62 -21.23
N VAL A 168 -8.31 21.69 -20.73
CA VAL A 168 -9.06 22.89 -20.29
C VAL A 168 -9.86 23.55 -21.40
N LYS A 169 -9.50 23.30 -22.67
CA LYS A 169 -10.18 23.83 -23.86
C LYS A 169 -11.23 22.87 -24.42
N MET A 170 -11.34 21.67 -23.87
CA MET A 170 -12.28 20.65 -24.32
C MET A 170 -13.68 20.89 -23.75
N ASN A 171 -14.69 20.48 -24.53
CA ASN A 171 -16.04 20.35 -24.01
C ASN A 171 -16.13 19.19 -22.99
N ALA A 172 -17.30 19.00 -22.40
CA ALA A 172 -17.48 17.99 -21.36
C ALA A 172 -17.31 16.56 -21.89
N GLU A 173 -17.87 16.28 -23.06
CA GLU A 173 -17.86 14.98 -23.73
C GLU A 173 -16.44 14.53 -24.10
N ASP A 174 -15.66 15.42 -24.72
CA ASP A 174 -14.28 15.14 -25.14
C ASP A 174 -13.37 14.92 -23.94
N ALA A 175 -13.51 15.74 -22.89
CA ALA A 175 -12.75 15.57 -21.65
C ALA A 175 -13.12 14.26 -20.94
N TYR A 176 -14.40 13.90 -20.91
CA TYR A 176 -14.86 12.63 -20.34
C TYR A 176 -14.32 11.43 -21.11
N GLY A 177 -14.19 11.53 -22.44
CA GLY A 177 -13.59 10.48 -23.26
C GLY A 177 -12.11 10.19 -22.95
N LEU A 178 -11.42 11.09 -22.26
CA LEU A 178 -10.02 10.93 -21.83
C LEU A 178 -9.86 10.48 -20.37
N TYR A 179 -10.95 10.45 -19.60
CA TYR A 179 -10.98 10.08 -18.18
C TYR A 179 -11.14 8.56 -17.99
#